data_AF-A0A9W8QPV4-F1
#
_entry.id   AF-A0A9W8QPV4-F1
#
_cell.length_a   1.000
_cell.length_b   1.000
_cell.length_c   1.000
_cell.angle_alpha   90.00
_cell.angle_beta   90.00
_cell.angle_gamma   90.00
#
_symmetry.space_group_name_H-M   'P 1'
#
loop_
_entity.id
_entity.type
_entity.pdbx_description
1 polymer ?
#
loop_
_entity_poly.entity_id
_entity_poly.type
_entity_poly.pdbx_seq_one_letter_code
_entity_poly.pdbx_strand_id
1 'polypeptide(L)'
;MFKEGDDERFIIPLAGIEDDLTQTRRGRSFIHTNDLAGKEVEMLEDLVMGSRKAEFLDRAGEWKWAGIRKYLKLVKKFEEFLLLLSHVTGGQPSRGEEITGLRLVNGINRDRNVFVIDGDVVLVTQYHKSLAHFDSPKMGAIW
;
A
#
# COMPACT_ATOMS: atom_id res chain seq x y z
N MET A 1 17.61 -29.97 -7.57
CA MET A 1 16.19 -30.42 -7.64
C MET A 1 15.41 -29.48 -6.74
N PHE A 2 14.78 -28.47 -7.32
CA PHE A 2 14.02 -27.47 -6.56
C PHE A 2 12.65 -28.05 -6.22
N LYS A 3 12.26 -27.97 -4.93
CA LYS A 3 10.94 -28.42 -4.48
C LYS A 3 9.89 -27.40 -4.95
N GLU A 4 8.73 -27.92 -5.32
CA GLU A 4 7.54 -27.12 -5.61
C GLU A 4 7.19 -26.33 -4.33
N GLY A 5 7.08 -25.01 -4.42
CA GLY A 5 6.79 -24.16 -3.26
C GLY A 5 5.40 -24.48 -2.74
N ASP A 6 5.27 -24.68 -1.42
CA ASP A 6 3.97 -24.68 -0.76
C ASP A 6 3.27 -23.36 -1.13
N ASP A 7 1.96 -23.40 -1.37
CA ASP A 7 1.13 -22.24 -1.74
C ASP A 7 0.95 -21.27 -0.53
N GLU A 8 1.95 -21.19 0.35
CA GLU A 8 2.05 -20.28 1.48
C GLU A 8 2.30 -18.87 0.94
N ARG A 9 1.20 -18.15 0.75
CA ARG A 9 1.23 -16.71 0.47
C ARG A 9 2.06 -16.02 1.56
N PHE A 10 3.04 -15.19 1.18
CA PHE A 10 3.72 -14.26 2.07
C PHE A 10 2.71 -13.57 3.04
N ILE A 11 2.83 -13.85 4.33
CA ILE A 11 1.97 -13.31 5.39
C ILE A 11 2.75 -12.26 6.18
N ILE A 12 2.17 -11.08 6.31
CA ILE A 12 2.68 -10.05 7.21
C ILE A 12 1.80 -10.03 8.48
N PRO A 13 2.35 -10.36 9.66
CA PRO A 13 1.58 -10.28 10.91
C PRO A 13 1.37 -8.82 11.29
N LEU A 14 0.26 -8.22 10.85
CA LEU A 14 -0.01 -6.78 11.05
C LEU A 14 0.03 -6.37 12.53
N ALA A 15 -0.38 -7.25 13.45
CA ALA A 15 -0.34 -7.01 14.89
C ALA A 15 1.09 -6.80 15.45
N GLY A 16 2.11 -7.22 14.71
CA GLY A 16 3.53 -7.00 15.05
C GLY A 16 4.15 -5.79 14.35
N ILE A 17 3.39 -5.03 13.55
CA ILE A 17 3.88 -3.83 12.88
C ILE A 17 3.72 -2.61 13.79
N GLU A 18 4.81 -1.89 14.00
CA GLU A 18 4.83 -0.58 14.65
C GLU A 18 4.97 0.53 13.60
N ASP A 19 4.02 1.47 13.56
CA ASP A 19 4.12 2.68 12.75
C ASP A 19 3.91 3.94 13.60
N ASP A 20 4.67 4.98 13.27
CA ASP A 20 4.65 6.27 13.96
C ASP A 20 4.06 7.35 13.05
N LEU A 21 2.85 7.81 13.40
CA LEU A 21 2.14 8.89 12.70
C LEU A 21 2.90 10.22 12.68
N THR A 22 3.80 10.44 13.65
CA THR A 22 4.59 11.67 13.78
C THR A 22 5.89 11.63 12.96
N GLN A 23 6.23 10.47 12.39
CA GLN A 23 7.44 10.29 11.60
C GLN A 23 7.33 10.94 10.22
N THR A 24 8.07 12.01 10.00
CA THR A 24 8.08 12.80 8.74
C THR A 24 9.37 12.67 7.95
N ARG A 25 10.33 11.84 8.39
CA ARG A 25 11.59 11.66 7.65
C ARG A 25 11.28 11.15 6.25
N ARG A 26 11.80 11.87 5.24
CA ARG A 26 11.70 11.50 3.83
C ARG A 26 12.15 10.05 3.59
N GLY A 27 11.40 9.32 2.79
CA GLY A 27 11.72 7.94 2.44
C GLY A 27 11.42 6.93 3.54
N ARG A 28 10.70 7.31 4.61
CA ARG A 28 10.31 6.39 5.69
C ARG A 28 8.83 6.05 5.66
N SER A 29 8.54 4.86 6.20
CA SER A 29 7.23 4.26 6.45
C SER A 29 7.41 3.03 7.35
N PHE A 30 6.31 2.38 7.75
CA PHE A 30 6.37 1.12 8.48
C PHE A 30 7.19 0.03 7.78
N ILE A 31 7.34 0.05 6.45
CA ILE A 31 8.18 -0.91 5.73
C ILE A 31 9.64 -0.84 6.23
N HIS A 32 10.11 0.36 6.53
CA HIS A 32 11.50 0.64 6.83
C HIS A 32 11.83 0.54 8.33
N THR A 33 10.81 0.32 9.17
CA THR A 33 10.94 0.19 10.63
C THR A 33 10.61 -1.21 11.12
N ASN A 34 10.05 -2.08 10.26
CA ASN A 34 9.57 -3.42 10.62
C ASN A 34 10.23 -4.54 9.79
N ASP A 35 11.47 -4.35 9.33
CA ASP A 35 12.24 -5.33 8.56
C ASP A 35 11.52 -5.87 7.30
N LEU A 36 10.63 -5.06 6.71
CA LEU A 36 9.92 -5.39 5.48
C LEU A 36 10.65 -4.89 4.23
N ALA A 37 11.67 -4.04 4.39
CA ALA A 37 12.48 -3.56 3.27
C ALA A 37 13.25 -4.73 2.63
N GLY A 38 13.11 -4.92 1.31
CA GLY A 38 13.72 -6.03 0.57
C GLY A 38 12.83 -7.27 0.45
N LYS A 39 11.70 -7.33 1.18
CA LYS A 39 10.72 -8.44 1.06
C LYS A 39 10.06 -8.51 -0.31
N GLU A 40 10.18 -7.47 -1.15
CA GLU A 40 9.77 -7.51 -2.55
C GLU A 40 10.49 -8.58 -3.37
N VAL A 41 11.73 -8.93 -3.00
CA VAL A 41 12.48 -10.01 -3.64
C VAL A 41 11.88 -11.37 -3.26
N GLU A 42 11.57 -11.58 -1.99
CA GLU A 42 10.91 -12.79 -1.50
C GLU A 42 9.53 -12.97 -2.15
N MET A 43 8.73 -11.90 -2.22
CA MET A 43 7.44 -11.93 -2.94
C MET A 43 7.59 -12.26 -4.43
N LEU A 44 8.68 -11.85 -5.06
CA LEU A 44 8.97 -12.18 -6.46
C LEU A 44 9.43 -13.64 -6.61
N GLU A 45 10.25 -14.13 -5.70
CA GLU A 45 10.67 -15.53 -5.65
C GLU A 45 9.46 -16.45 -5.45
N ASP A 46 8.56 -16.14 -4.52
CA ASP A 46 7.30 -16.86 -4.31
C ASP A 46 6.44 -16.87 -5.58
N LEU A 47 6.35 -15.73 -6.28
CA LEU A 47 5.60 -15.65 -7.54
C LEU A 47 6.19 -16.57 -8.63
N VAL A 48 7.53 -16.62 -8.72
CA VAL A 48 8.26 -17.37 -9.74
C VAL A 48 8.33 -18.86 -9.41
N MET A 49 8.27 -19.23 -8.13
CA MET A 49 8.38 -20.61 -7.64
C MET A 49 7.03 -21.24 -7.30
N GLY A 50 5.99 -20.44 -7.09
CA GLY A 50 4.67 -20.89 -6.70
C GLY A 50 3.75 -21.30 -7.85
N SER A 51 2.53 -21.67 -7.49
CA SER A 51 1.47 -22.14 -8.41
C SER A 51 1.15 -21.16 -9.54
N ARG A 52 1.30 -19.86 -9.27
CA ARG A 52 1.00 -18.77 -10.21
C ARG A 52 2.08 -18.54 -11.25
N LYS A 53 3.23 -19.23 -11.17
CA LYS A 53 4.34 -19.12 -12.12
C LYS A 53 3.87 -19.16 -13.58
N ALA A 54 2.96 -20.07 -13.91
CA ALA A 54 2.49 -20.25 -15.29
C ALA A 54 1.70 -19.04 -15.85
N GLU A 55 1.18 -18.18 -14.98
CA GLU A 55 0.56 -16.90 -15.37
C GLU A 55 1.61 -15.90 -15.87
N PHE A 56 2.82 -15.92 -15.29
CA PHE A 56 3.84 -14.89 -15.47
C PHE A 56 5.04 -15.34 -16.31
N LEU A 57 5.36 -16.64 -16.33
CA LEU A 57 6.49 -17.20 -17.07
C LEU A 57 6.03 -18.26 -18.06
N ASP A 58 6.71 -18.36 -19.20
CA ASP A 58 6.53 -19.46 -20.14
C ASP A 58 7.34 -20.71 -19.74
N ARG A 59 7.33 -21.74 -20.60
CA ARG A 59 8.07 -23.00 -20.32
C ARG A 59 9.59 -22.82 -20.39
N ALA A 60 10.08 -21.79 -21.08
CA ALA A 60 11.50 -21.45 -21.13
C ALA A 60 11.93 -20.61 -19.92
N GLY A 61 10.97 -20.10 -19.13
CA GLY A 61 11.23 -19.22 -17.99
C GLY A 61 11.21 -17.74 -18.34
N GLU A 62 10.75 -17.38 -19.54
CA GLU A 62 10.69 -15.99 -19.99
C GLU A 62 9.40 -15.30 -19.56
N TRP A 63 9.47 -13.98 -19.32
CA TRP A 63 8.35 -13.18 -18.88
C TRP A 63 7.22 -13.09 -19.92
N LYS A 64 6.03 -13.53 -19.53
CA LYS A 64 4.78 -13.34 -20.25
C LYS A 64 4.21 -11.95 -20.00
N TRP A 65 4.49 -11.02 -20.90
CA TRP A 65 3.93 -9.66 -20.85
C TRP A 65 2.41 -9.59 -20.73
N ALA A 66 1.68 -10.55 -21.30
CA ALA A 66 0.23 -10.61 -21.18
C ALA A 66 -0.23 -10.86 -19.72
N GLY A 67 0.44 -11.77 -19.01
CA GLY A 67 0.19 -12.07 -17.60
C GLY A 67 0.53 -10.89 -16.70
N ILE A 68 1.71 -10.29 -16.91
CA ILE A 68 2.13 -9.08 -16.19
C ILE A 68 1.10 -7.95 -16.35
N ARG A 69 0.69 -7.65 -17.60
CA ARG A 69 -0.33 -6.61 -17.84
C ARG A 69 -1.67 -6.95 -17.20
N LYS A 70 -2.08 -8.22 -17.18
CA LYS A 70 -3.30 -8.64 -16.49
C LYS A 70 -3.20 -8.40 -14.99
N TYR A 71 -2.07 -8.76 -14.38
CA TYR A 71 -1.81 -8.51 -12.96
C TYR A 71 -1.81 -7.03 -12.62
N LEU A 72 -1.11 -6.19 -13.39
CA LEU A 72 -1.09 -4.74 -13.17
C LEU A 72 -2.50 -4.12 -13.29
N LYS A 73 -3.37 -4.64 -14.17
CA LYS A 73 -4.79 -4.23 -14.20
C LYS A 73 -5.54 -4.64 -12.94
N LEU A 74 -5.24 -5.79 -12.34
CA LEU A 74 -5.83 -6.20 -11.07
C LEU A 74 -5.35 -5.32 -9.92
N VAL A 75 -4.05 -4.99 -9.87
CA VAL A 75 -3.50 -4.04 -8.90
C VAL A 75 -4.20 -2.69 -9.02
N LYS A 76 -4.34 -2.15 -10.24
CA LYS A 76 -5.07 -0.90 -10.47
C LYS A 76 -6.53 -0.97 -9.98
N LYS A 77 -7.25 -2.07 -10.27
CA LYS A 77 -8.62 -2.26 -9.77
C LYS A 77 -8.68 -2.33 -8.25
N PHE A 78 -7.70 -3.00 -7.63
CA PHE A 78 -7.59 -3.04 -6.17
C PHE A 78 -7.39 -1.64 -5.60
N GLU A 79 -6.50 -0.83 -6.17
CA GLU A 79 -6.30 0.57 -5.79
C GLU A 79 -7.59 1.39 -5.95
N GLU A 80 -8.33 1.21 -7.06
CA GLU A 80 -9.64 1.84 -7.30
C GLU A 80 -10.68 1.44 -6.24
N PHE A 81 -10.71 0.17 -5.82
CA PHE A 81 -11.60 -0.28 -4.75
C PHE A 81 -11.17 0.22 -3.37
N LEU A 82 -9.88 0.22 -3.06
CA LEU A 82 -9.35 0.76 -1.82
C LEU A 82 -9.72 2.24 -1.67
N LEU A 83 -9.65 2.96 -2.78
CA LEU A 83 -10.07 4.35 -2.87
C LEU A 83 -11.56 4.55 -2.63
N LEU A 84 -12.39 3.73 -3.28
CA LEU A 84 -13.84 3.73 -3.07
C LEU A 84 -14.18 3.39 -1.62
N LEU A 85 -13.53 2.39 -1.02
CA LEU A 85 -13.72 2.02 0.38
C LEU A 85 -13.35 3.17 1.29
N SER A 86 -12.16 3.76 1.12
CA SER A 86 -11.74 4.94 1.87
C SER A 86 -12.75 6.09 1.79
N HIS A 87 -13.40 6.28 0.63
CA HIS A 87 -14.42 7.29 0.44
C HIS A 87 -15.74 6.97 1.16
N VAL A 88 -16.19 5.70 1.10
CA VAL A 88 -17.46 5.28 1.69
C VAL A 88 -17.35 5.13 3.22
N THR A 89 -16.21 4.67 3.74
CA THR A 89 -15.99 4.45 5.17
C THR A 89 -15.44 5.67 5.90
N GLY A 90 -14.82 6.62 5.19
CA GLY A 90 -14.23 7.85 5.75
C GLY A 90 -15.24 8.95 6.14
N GLY A 91 -16.54 8.68 6.05
CA GLY A 91 -17.60 9.63 6.40
C GLY A 91 -18.11 10.45 5.21
N GLN A 92 -17.86 11.77 5.20
CA GLN A 92 -18.43 12.68 4.20
C GLN A 92 -17.81 12.49 2.80
N PRO A 93 -18.58 12.67 1.71
CA PRO A 93 -18.07 12.46 0.35
C PRO A 93 -16.93 13.43 0.06
N SER A 94 -15.71 12.91 -0.01
CA SER A 94 -14.53 13.66 -0.45
C SER A 94 -14.72 14.09 -1.91
N ARG A 95 -14.69 15.41 -2.16
CA ARG A 95 -14.82 15.97 -3.51
C ARG A 95 -13.53 15.72 -4.29
N GLY A 96 -13.59 14.82 -5.28
CA GLY A 96 -12.84 14.79 -6.56
C GLY A 96 -11.32 14.83 -6.60
N GLU A 97 -10.66 15.71 -5.83
CA GLU A 97 -9.23 16.08 -6.03
C GLU A 97 -8.31 15.64 -4.88
N GLU A 98 -8.86 15.30 -3.71
CA GLU A 98 -8.08 14.87 -2.53
C GLU A 98 -7.73 13.36 -2.54
N ILE A 99 -8.34 12.65 -3.47
CA ILE A 99 -8.45 11.19 -3.54
C ILE A 99 -7.21 10.57 -4.25
N THR A 100 -6.51 11.32 -5.10
CA THR A 100 -5.44 10.79 -5.98
C THR A 100 -4.08 10.57 -5.30
N GLY A 101 -4.03 10.54 -3.97
CA GLY A 101 -2.77 10.68 -3.23
C GLY A 101 -2.44 9.60 -2.22
N LEU A 102 -2.84 8.33 -2.40
CA LEU A 102 -2.34 7.26 -1.52
C LEU A 102 -0.81 7.21 -1.61
N ARG A 103 -0.16 7.39 -0.47
CA ARG A 103 1.29 7.44 -0.30
C ARG A 103 1.63 6.51 0.84
N LEU A 104 2.41 5.50 0.52
CA LEU A 104 2.92 4.53 1.47
C LEU A 104 4.21 5.03 2.15
N VAL A 105 4.97 5.89 1.48
CA VAL A 105 6.29 6.37 1.92
C VAL A 105 6.29 7.90 1.93
N ASN A 106 6.92 8.49 2.95
CA ASN A 106 7.05 9.94 3.07
C ASN A 106 7.76 10.54 1.86
N GLY A 107 7.08 11.46 1.17
CA GLY A 107 7.59 12.18 0.02
C GLY A 107 8.40 13.42 0.40
N ILE A 108 8.79 14.20 -0.61
CA ILE A 108 9.50 15.47 -0.41
C ILE A 108 8.53 16.57 0.05
N ASN A 109 7.37 16.64 -0.58
CA ASN A 109 6.40 17.74 -0.41
C ASN A 109 5.19 17.35 0.43
N ARG A 110 4.96 16.05 0.63
CA ARG A 110 3.84 15.50 1.39
C ARG A 110 4.28 14.18 2.02
N ASP A 111 3.90 14.00 3.27
CA ASP A 111 4.09 12.75 3.99
C ASP A 111 3.15 11.65 3.48
N ARG A 112 3.40 10.44 3.97
CA ARG A 112 2.54 9.27 3.70
C ARG A 112 1.18 9.44 4.36
N ASN A 113 0.20 8.69 3.87
CA ASN A 113 -1.15 8.64 4.43
C ASN A 113 -1.66 7.21 4.62
N VAL A 114 -0.79 6.21 4.50
CA VAL A 114 -1.08 4.81 4.80
C VAL A 114 -0.21 4.40 5.99
N PHE A 115 -0.85 3.92 7.04
CA PHE A 115 -0.22 3.52 8.29
C PHE A 115 -0.74 2.15 8.73
N VAL A 116 -0.02 1.50 9.65
CA VAL A 116 -0.51 0.34 10.40
C VAL A 116 -0.47 0.68 11.89
N ILE A 117 -1.62 0.55 12.56
CA ILE A 117 -1.78 0.90 13.99
C ILE A 117 -2.59 -0.22 14.63
N ASP A 118 -2.07 -0.82 15.70
CA ASP A 118 -2.73 -1.90 16.47
C ASP A 118 -3.24 -3.07 15.60
N GLY A 119 -2.53 -3.37 14.51
CA GLY A 119 -2.89 -4.43 13.56
C GLY A 119 -3.85 -4.01 12.45
N ASP A 120 -4.35 -2.76 12.46
CA ASP A 120 -5.25 -2.22 11.46
C ASP A 120 -4.52 -1.33 10.44
N VAL A 121 -4.96 -1.39 9.19
CA VAL A 121 -4.50 -0.46 8.14
C VAL A 121 -5.30 0.83 8.24
N VAL A 122 -4.62 1.93 8.52
CA VAL A 122 -5.22 3.25 8.71
C VAL A 122 -4.87 4.17 7.54
N LEU A 123 -5.90 4.76 6.93
CA LEU A 123 -5.76 5.74 5.85
C LEU A 123 -6.06 7.15 6.38
N VAL A 124 -5.08 8.06 6.31
CA VAL A 124 -5.20 9.45 6.78
C VAL A 124 -5.27 10.43 5.62
N THR A 125 -6.46 10.67 5.10
CA THR A 125 -6.65 11.64 4.02
C THR A 125 -6.66 13.06 4.58
N GLN A 126 -5.62 13.85 4.31
CA GLN A 126 -5.61 15.28 4.67
C GLN A 126 -6.47 16.09 3.69
N TYR A 127 -7.52 16.68 4.24
CA TYR A 127 -8.33 17.71 3.60
C TYR A 127 -7.62 19.07 3.74
N HIS A 128 -7.23 19.70 2.62
CA HIS A 128 -6.72 21.07 2.67
C HIS A 128 -7.88 22.06 2.53
N LYS A 129 -8.45 22.50 3.67
CA LYS A 129 -9.44 23.59 3.71
C LYS A 129 -8.86 24.94 3.24
N SER A 130 -7.54 25.08 3.26
CA SER A 130 -6.84 26.34 3.06
C SER A 130 -6.05 26.38 1.75
N LEU A 131 -6.74 26.25 0.62
CA LEU A 131 -6.54 27.23 -0.47
C LEU A 131 -7.62 28.34 -0.45
N ALA A 132 -8.55 28.27 0.49
CA ALA A 132 -9.43 29.37 0.88
C ALA A 132 -9.18 29.69 2.36
N HIS A 133 -8.42 30.76 2.59
CA HIS A 133 -8.14 31.39 3.87
C HIS A 133 -7.19 30.67 4.84
N PHE A 134 -6.14 31.41 5.21
CA PHE A 134 -5.25 31.17 6.34
C PHE A 134 -6.08 30.97 7.61
N ASP A 135 -5.89 29.83 8.29
CA ASP A 135 -5.84 29.75 9.76
C ASP A 135 -5.35 28.37 10.20
N SER A 136 -4.71 28.33 11.37
CA SER A 136 -3.93 27.21 11.91
C SER A 136 -4.70 25.88 12.02
N PRO A 137 -4.03 24.72 11.87
CA PRO A 137 -4.69 23.42 11.98
C PRO A 137 -5.24 23.19 13.38
N LYS A 138 -6.53 22.86 13.50
CA LYS A 138 -7.14 22.34 14.74
C LYS A 138 -7.28 20.83 14.61
N MET A 139 -6.62 20.10 15.50
CA MET A 139 -6.79 18.65 15.65
C MET A 139 -8.06 18.37 16.47
N GLY A 140 -8.99 17.61 15.90
CA GLY A 140 -10.16 17.09 16.61
C GLY A 140 -10.16 15.56 16.51
N ALA A 141 -10.03 14.89 17.65
CA ALA A 141 -10.26 13.44 17.75
C ALA A 141 -11.77 13.18 17.80
N ILE A 142 -12.24 12.18 17.07
CA ILE A 142 -13.60 11.66 17.19
C ILE A 142 -13.47 10.14 17.34
N TRP A 143 -14.09 9.62 18.40
CA TRP A 143 -14.19 8.20 18.74
C TRP A 143 -14.96 7.40 17.68
#